data_AF-A0A4S8IQ43-F1
#
_entry.id   AF-A0A4S8IQ43-F1
#
_cell.length_a   1.000
_cell.length_b   1.000
_cell.length_c   1.000
_cell.angle_alpha   90.00
_cell.angle_beta   90.00
_cell.angle_gamma   90.00
#
_symmetry.space_group_name_H-M   'P 1'
#
loop_
_entity.id
_entity.type
_entity.pdbx_description
1 polymer ?
#
loop_
_entity_poly.entity_id
_entity_poly.type
_entity_poly.pdbx_seq_one_letter_code
_entity_poly.pdbx_strand_id
1 'polypeptide(L)'
;MSLKNLLTAAALQGVAEARARIFGHVLNPTGKRSPHKILRKKLIGDKVAQWYPYDIKNDDPLVLAREEKQRLAKLEMLKRRGKGPPKKGQGKRAVKRNK
;
A
#
# COMPACT_ATOMS: atom_id res chain seq x y z
N MET A 1 -40.39 -39.60 -6.24
CA MET A 1 -40.61 -38.14 -6.04
C MET A 1 -42.05 -37.82 -6.42
N SER A 2 -42.85 -37.31 -5.48
CA SER A 2 -44.24 -36.88 -5.78
C SER A 2 -44.23 -35.64 -6.68
N LEU A 3 -45.23 -35.51 -7.54
CA LEU A 3 -45.41 -34.36 -8.45
C LEU A 3 -45.46 -33.03 -7.67
N LYS A 4 -46.05 -33.07 -6.47
CA LYS A 4 -46.07 -31.94 -5.52
C LYS A 4 -44.65 -31.46 -5.17
N ASN A 5 -43.73 -32.38 -4.91
CA ASN A 5 -42.35 -32.07 -4.51
C ASN A 5 -41.56 -31.42 -5.65
N LEU A 6 -41.76 -31.89 -6.88
CA LEU A 6 -41.16 -31.30 -8.09
C LEU A 6 -41.64 -29.86 -8.29
N LEU A 7 -42.94 -29.62 -8.15
CA LEU A 7 -43.56 -28.32 -8.37
C LEU A 7 -43.09 -27.29 -7.31
N THR A 8 -42.97 -27.72 -6.05
CA THR A 8 -42.37 -26.89 -4.99
C THR A 8 -40.89 -26.60 -5.24
N ALA A 9 -40.10 -27.56 -5.73
CA ALA A 9 -38.69 -27.35 -6.00
C ALA A 9 -38.48 -26.32 -7.12
N ALA A 10 -39.27 -26.41 -8.20
CA ALA A 10 -39.24 -25.44 -9.30
C ALA A 10 -39.65 -24.03 -8.84
N ALA A 11 -40.69 -23.91 -8.02
CA ALA A 11 -41.11 -22.62 -7.46
C ALA A 11 -40.02 -21.97 -6.60
N LEU A 12 -39.35 -22.74 -5.74
CA LEU A 12 -38.24 -22.24 -4.90
C LEU A 12 -37.04 -21.79 -5.74
N GLN A 13 -36.71 -22.52 -6.80
CA GLN A 13 -35.67 -22.12 -7.75
C GLN A 13 -36.03 -20.79 -8.43
N GLY A 14 -37.26 -20.64 -8.92
CA GLY A 14 -37.73 -19.40 -9.56
C GLY A 14 -37.66 -18.19 -8.62
N VAL A 15 -38.03 -18.35 -7.35
CA VAL A 15 -37.91 -17.29 -6.33
C VAL A 15 -36.44 -16.93 -6.08
N ALA A 16 -35.55 -17.93 -5.97
CA ALA A 16 -34.12 -17.70 -5.77
C ALA A 16 -33.49 -16.96 -6.97
N GLU A 17 -33.89 -17.30 -8.19
CA GLU A 17 -33.49 -16.60 -9.42
C GLU A 17 -34.00 -15.17 -9.48
N ALA A 18 -35.28 -14.94 -9.18
CA ALA A 18 -35.87 -13.60 -9.16
C ALA A 18 -35.14 -12.71 -8.15
N ARG A 19 -34.89 -13.21 -6.93
CA ARG A 19 -34.11 -12.51 -5.91
C ARG A 19 -32.70 -12.18 -6.41
N ALA A 20 -32.03 -13.14 -7.04
CA ALA A 20 -30.69 -12.94 -7.56
C ALA A 20 -30.63 -11.85 -8.64
N ARG A 21 -31.61 -11.82 -9.54
CA ARG A 21 -31.75 -10.79 -10.58
C ARG A 21 -32.02 -9.40 -9.98
N ILE A 22 -32.91 -9.30 -9.00
CA ILE A 22 -33.29 -8.01 -8.38
C ILE A 22 -32.12 -7.40 -7.60
N PHE A 23 -31.40 -8.20 -6.81
CA PHE A 23 -30.37 -7.71 -5.88
C PHE A 23 -28.93 -7.93 -6.37
N GLY A 24 -28.74 -8.37 -7.62
CA GLY A 24 -27.41 -8.64 -8.17
C GLY A 24 -26.65 -9.76 -7.44
N HIS A 25 -27.35 -10.75 -6.89
CA HIS A 25 -26.69 -11.93 -6.31
C HIS A 25 -26.28 -12.92 -7.41
N VAL A 26 -25.09 -13.49 -7.28
CA VAL A 26 -24.61 -14.55 -8.18
C VAL A 26 -25.02 -15.91 -7.60
N LEU A 27 -25.77 -16.69 -8.38
CA LEU A 27 -26.14 -18.07 -8.05
C LEU A 27 -25.03 -19.04 -8.47
N ASN A 28 -24.79 -20.09 -7.67
CA ASN A 28 -23.81 -21.13 -7.94
C ASN A 28 -24.46 -22.52 -7.81
N PRO A 29 -25.21 -22.98 -8.83
CA PRO A 29 -25.93 -24.25 -8.77
C PRO A 29 -24.99 -25.47 -8.67
N THR A 30 -23.77 -25.36 -9.20
CA THR A 30 -22.77 -26.44 -9.19
C THR A 30 -21.99 -26.51 -7.87
N GLY A 31 -22.09 -25.51 -7.00
CA GLY A 31 -21.34 -25.45 -5.72
C GLY A 31 -19.82 -25.38 -5.86
N LYS A 32 -19.28 -25.31 -7.07
CA LYS A 32 -17.84 -25.25 -7.33
C LYS A 32 -17.27 -23.91 -6.89
N ARG A 33 -15.99 -23.87 -6.56
CA ARG A 33 -15.32 -22.62 -6.16
C ARG A 33 -15.37 -21.61 -7.30
N SER A 34 -15.97 -20.45 -7.04
CA SER A 34 -16.06 -19.32 -7.97
C SER A 34 -15.12 -18.18 -7.55
N PRO A 35 -14.58 -17.37 -8.48
CA PRO A 35 -13.75 -16.19 -8.18
C PRO A 35 -14.53 -15.08 -7.46
N HIS A 36 -15.84 -15.21 -7.25
CA HIS A 36 -16.68 -14.19 -6.64
C HIS A 36 -16.19 -13.72 -5.25
N LYS A 37 -15.54 -14.60 -4.46
CA LYS A 37 -14.93 -14.21 -3.18
C LYS A 37 -13.78 -13.21 -3.36
N ILE A 38 -13.03 -13.31 -4.46
CA ILE A 38 -11.90 -12.41 -4.75
C ILE A 38 -12.46 -11.07 -5.25
N LEU A 39 -13.42 -11.11 -6.18
CA LEU A 39 -14.00 -9.91 -6.80
C LEU A 39 -14.78 -9.04 -5.80
N ARG A 40 -15.39 -9.62 -4.77
CA ARG A 40 -16.09 -8.86 -3.70
C ARG A 40 -15.15 -8.16 -2.72
N LYS A 41 -13.86 -8.51 -2.70
CA LYS A 41 -12.91 -7.81 -1.82
C LYS A 41 -12.75 -6.40 -2.34
N LYS A 42 -12.92 -5.41 -1.47
CA LYS A 42 -12.57 -4.02 -1.78
C LYS A 42 -11.07 -3.96 -2.08
N LEU A 43 -10.71 -3.24 -3.14
CA LEU A 43 -9.31 -2.93 -3.42
C LEU A 43 -8.75 -2.11 -2.27
N ILE A 44 -7.59 -2.51 -1.74
CA ILE A 44 -6.92 -1.85 -0.61
C ILE A 44 -5.60 -1.19 -1.03
N GLY A 45 -5.26 -1.22 -2.32
CA GLY A 45 -3.97 -0.73 -2.84
C GLY A 45 -3.68 0.71 -2.41
N ASP A 46 -4.62 1.62 -2.64
CA ASP A 46 -4.43 3.04 -2.30
C ASP A 46 -4.25 3.25 -0.80
N LYS A 47 -5.02 2.54 0.04
CA LYS A 47 -4.90 2.62 1.50
C LYS A 47 -3.54 2.11 1.99
N VAL A 48 -3.00 1.09 1.34
CA VAL A 48 -1.68 0.55 1.66
C VAL A 48 -0.58 1.48 1.14
N ALA A 49 -0.74 2.08 -0.04
CA ALA A 49 0.22 3.02 -0.61
C ALA A 49 0.32 4.31 0.21
N GLN A 50 -0.80 4.80 0.75
CA GLN A 50 -0.89 6.00 1.59
C GLN A 50 -0.48 5.76 3.06
N TRP A 51 0.34 4.74 3.33
CA TRP A 51 0.78 4.40 4.69
C TRP A 51 1.53 5.54 5.38
N TYR A 52 2.41 6.23 4.65
CA TYR A 52 3.12 7.39 5.17
C TYR A 52 2.42 8.68 4.73
N PRO A 53 2.03 9.57 5.66
CA PRO A 53 1.45 10.85 5.32
C PRO A 53 2.48 11.75 4.65
N TYR A 54 1.99 12.69 3.84
CA TYR A 54 2.83 13.72 3.24
C TYR A 54 3.29 14.73 4.30
N ASP A 55 4.58 15.07 4.30
CA ASP A 55 5.13 16.12 5.18
C ASP A 55 5.00 17.50 4.52
N ILE A 56 4.12 18.32 5.08
CA ILE A 56 3.81 19.69 4.62
C ILE A 56 5.03 20.62 4.66
N LYS A 57 6.08 20.29 5.42
CA LYS A 57 7.31 21.09 5.45
C LYS A 57 8.01 21.19 4.09
N ASN A 58 7.75 20.22 3.20
CA ASN A 58 8.29 20.23 1.85
C ASN A 58 7.64 21.30 0.95
N ASP A 59 6.46 21.81 1.32
CA ASP A 59 5.75 22.82 0.54
C ASP A 59 6.21 24.25 0.90
N ASP A 60 6.68 24.48 2.12
CA ASP A 60 7.10 25.81 2.59
C ASP A 60 8.59 26.08 2.25
N PRO A 61 8.88 26.97 1.28
CA PRO A 61 10.25 27.27 0.88
C PRO A 61 11.09 27.87 2.02
N LEU A 62 10.47 28.55 2.98
CA LEU A 62 11.16 29.16 4.12
C LEU A 62 11.65 28.10 5.12
N VAL A 63 10.85 27.05 5.34
CA VAL A 63 11.23 25.94 6.22
C VAL A 63 12.37 25.15 5.60
N LEU A 64 12.25 24.78 4.33
CA LEU A 64 13.32 24.08 3.59
C LEU A 64 14.63 24.88 3.58
N ALA A 65 14.57 26.17 3.25
CA ALA A 65 15.74 27.03 3.23
C ALA A 65 16.40 27.16 4.61
N ARG A 66 15.60 27.19 5.68
CA ARG A 66 16.10 27.26 7.06
C ARG A 66 16.82 25.99 7.47
N GLU A 67 16.24 24.81 7.21
CA GLU A 67 16.85 23.52 7.55
C GLU A 67 18.17 23.32 6.79
N GLU A 68 18.18 23.65 5.50
CA GLU A 68 19.39 23.57 4.68
C GLU A 68 20.47 24.54 5.15
N LYS A 69 20.10 25.79 5.50
CA LYS A 69 21.04 26.77 6.06
C LYS A 69 21.67 26.28 7.37
N GLN A 70 20.89 25.66 8.25
CA GLN A 70 21.39 25.08 9.49
C GLN A 70 22.34 23.91 9.23
N ARG A 71 21.99 23.03 8.27
CA ARG A 71 22.84 21.91 7.85
C ARG A 71 24.20 22.40 7.35
N LEU A 72 24.21 23.42 6.49
CA LEU A 72 25.43 24.01 5.95
C LEU A 72 26.29 24.68 7.03
N ALA A 73 25.68 25.48 7.91
CA ALA A 73 26.39 26.13 9.01
C ALA A 73 27.06 25.12 9.97
N LYS A 74 26.36 24.03 10.32
CA LYS A 74 26.93 22.95 11.13
C LYS A 74 28.11 22.27 10.44
N LEU A 75 27.97 22.00 9.14
CA LEU A 75 29.01 21.36 8.34
C LEU A 75 30.26 22.24 8.24
N GLU A 76 30.08 23.55 8.05
CA GLU A 76 31.18 24.52 8.04
C GLU A 76 31.93 24.56 9.38
N MET A 77 31.21 24.62 10.50
CA MET A 77 31.80 24.57 11.85
C MET A 77 32.63 23.29 12.06
N LEU A 78 32.14 22.13 11.63
CA LEU A 78 32.86 20.86 11.72
C LEU A 78 34.13 20.86 10.86
N LYS A 79 34.06 21.40 9.64
CA LYS A 79 35.22 21.56 8.76
C LYS A 79 36.30 22.45 9.39
N ARG A 80 35.92 23.59 9.96
CA ARG A 80 36.84 24.50 10.66
C ARG A 80 37.60 23.83 11.81
N ARG A 81 36.95 22.88 12.50
CA ARG A 81 37.54 22.11 13.60
C ARG A 81 38.31 20.86 13.15
N GLY A 82 38.41 20.59 11.85
CA GLY A 82 38.99 19.34 11.32
C GLY A 82 38.18 18.08 11.64
N LYS A 83 36.93 18.23 12.10
CA LYS A 83 36.00 17.13 12.46
C LYS A 83 34.94 16.90 11.37
N GLY A 84 35.16 17.42 10.17
CA GLY A 84 34.30 17.18 9.03
C GLY A 84 34.36 15.72 8.56
N PRO A 85 33.29 15.20 7.92
CA PRO A 85 33.35 13.87 7.32
C PRO A 85 34.45 13.81 6.25
N PRO A 86 35.24 12.73 6.19
CA PRO A 86 36.28 12.56 5.18
C PRO A 86 35.66 12.40 3.79
N LYS A 87 36.45 12.61 2.74
CA LYS A 87 36.02 12.37 1.36
C LYS A 87 35.62 10.89 1.19
N LYS A 88 34.52 10.63 0.49
CA LYS A 88 34.05 9.27 0.18
C LYS A 88 35.19 8.44 -0.42
N GLY A 89 35.42 7.24 0.11
CA GLY A 89 36.52 6.36 -0.30
C GLY A 89 37.89 6.65 0.34
N GLN A 90 38.05 7.77 1.06
CA GLN A 90 39.29 8.15 1.75
C GLN A 90 39.12 8.10 3.27
N GLY A 91 38.33 7.14 3.76
CA GLY A 91 38.18 6.91 5.19
C GLY A 91 39.49 6.41 5.82
N LYS A 92 39.62 6.50 7.14
CA LYS A 92 40.82 6.05 7.88
C LYS A 92 41.26 4.62 7.56
N ARG A 93 40.30 3.74 7.21
CA ARG A 93 40.54 2.33 6.85
C ARG A 93 40.94 2.11 5.39
N ALA A 94 40.77 3.11 4.52
CA ALA A 94 41.12 3.03 3.10
C ALA A 94 42.62 3.28 2.84
N VAL A 95 43.36 3.74 3.86
CA VAL A 95 44.81 3.88 3.78
C VAL A 95 45.41 2.48 3.77
N LYS A 96 46.01 2.08 2.63
CA LYS A 96 46.76 0.83 2.50
C LYS A 96 47.92 0.91 3.50
N ARG A 97 47.91 0.05 4.52
CA ARG A 97 48.97 0.00 5.52
C ARG A 97 50.20 -0.57 4.82
N ASN A 98 51.23 0.25 4.59
CA ASN A 98 52.53 -0.28 4.15
C ASN A 98 53.04 -1.23 5.25
N LYS A 99 53.47 -2.42 4.83
CA LYS A 99 54.05 -3.44 5.69
C LYS A 99 55.48 -3.07 6.03
#